data_AF-A0A964XAS1-F1
#
_entry.id   AF-A0A964XAS1-F1
#
_cell.length_a   1.000
_cell.length_b   1.000
_cell.length_c   1.000
_cell.angle_alpha   90.00
_cell.angle_beta   90.00
_cell.angle_gamma   90.00
#
_symmetry.space_group_name_H-M   'P 1'
#
loop_
_entity.id
_entity.type
_entity.pdbx_description
1 polymer ?
#
loop_
_entity_poly.entity_id
_entity_poly.type
_entity_poly.pdbx_seq_one_letter_code
_entity_poly.pdbx_strand_id
1 'polypeptide(L)'
;MLTLSITLSSAICSRASAQQLEPVDFASLGTLDLTSGSYTIDTDTLTIFNDAAPGTPLFTGVVDDQNGEADYSNGNWVPGTQGIPEIAVFTFDQIDLGAAASVNITGTRAIALLSRGNATIGTPLSVDGADASLNGTGSAGAGGFNGGGFAPTAQAGDGPGGGEATFVFGSFNDGRAGAGSFGGSGVKPAITGGNGDPGPTYGDLTSRLQGGSGGGANAINTGDTSGTVGGGGGGAIELGAAGILAIDADVRARGGDRTGEAGAGSGGGIRVHASQVQLDADLIARGGGASSTIEPNLGGGGRIYVVGDTASQFVYALGEPAPVSFDAFPHLDVRPGLQGDGTVPSDATLDNFGVLTISPGLTIVPTGESLSFGQVIDASGPDIKLEVLPFDARVLDGGEADIGGGLTTAASQEI
;
A
#
# COMPACT_ATOMS: atom_id res chain seq x y z
N MET A 1 -18.41 -44.04 -17.08
CA MET A 1 -17.30 -43.12 -16.75
C MET A 1 -16.79 -42.56 -18.06
N LEU A 2 -17.16 -41.32 -18.36
CA LEU A 2 -16.64 -40.59 -19.51
C LEU A 2 -15.82 -39.45 -18.90
N THR A 3 -14.49 -39.54 -18.97
CA THR A 3 -13.58 -38.50 -18.49
C THR A 3 -13.58 -37.40 -19.54
N LEU A 4 -14.22 -36.27 -19.25
CA LEU A 4 -14.16 -35.09 -20.10
C LEU A 4 -12.98 -34.24 -19.65
N SER A 5 -11.85 -34.34 -20.37
CA SER A 5 -10.74 -33.40 -20.21
C SER A 5 -11.14 -32.06 -20.84
N ILE A 6 -11.54 -31.10 -20.02
CA ILE A 6 -11.66 -29.71 -20.46
C ILE A 6 -10.25 -29.14 -20.48
N THR A 7 -9.63 -29.12 -21.68
CA THR A 7 -8.41 -28.36 -21.89
C THR A 7 -8.82 -26.88 -21.97
N LEU A 8 -8.56 -26.12 -20.90
CA LEU A 8 -8.58 -24.66 -20.96
C LEU A 8 -7.51 -24.24 -21.99
N SER A 9 -7.92 -24.02 -23.24
CA SER A 9 -7.12 -23.19 -24.13
C SER A 9 -7.28 -21.76 -23.63
N SER A 10 -6.38 -21.37 -22.72
CA SER A 10 -6.16 -19.98 -22.38
C SER A 10 -5.83 -19.25 -23.68
N ALA A 11 -6.80 -18.51 -24.21
CA ALA A 11 -6.48 -17.40 -25.08
C ALA A 11 -5.81 -16.37 -24.16
N ILE A 12 -4.48 -16.48 -24.02
CA ILE A 12 -3.62 -15.49 -23.39
C ILE A 12 -3.71 -14.25 -24.29
N CYS A 13 -4.77 -13.47 -24.10
CA CYS A 13 -4.72 -12.07 -24.42
C CYS A 13 -3.92 -11.45 -23.27
N SER A 14 -2.59 -11.56 -23.33
CA SER A 14 -1.71 -10.82 -22.43
C SER A 14 -1.91 -9.35 -22.73
N ARG A 15 -2.83 -8.71 -22.00
CA ARG A 15 -2.58 -7.33 -21.62
C ARG A 15 -1.37 -7.43 -20.72
N ALA A 16 -0.21 -7.02 -21.22
CA ALA A 16 1.00 -6.86 -20.44
C ALA A 16 0.69 -5.80 -19.39
N SER A 17 0.18 -6.26 -18.25
CA SER A 17 0.14 -5.54 -17.00
C SER A 17 1.42 -5.88 -16.26
N ALA A 18 2.00 -4.96 -15.51
CA ALA A 18 2.95 -5.34 -14.46
C ALA A 18 2.33 -6.46 -13.60
N GLN A 19 3.14 -7.45 -13.22
CA GLN A 19 2.78 -8.57 -12.36
C GLN A 19 3.74 -8.55 -11.16
N GLN A 20 3.43 -9.26 -10.09
CA GLN A 20 4.39 -9.61 -9.03
C GLN A 20 5.78 -9.93 -9.61
N LEU A 21 6.83 -9.38 -9.00
CA LEU A 21 8.20 -9.59 -9.47
C LEU A 21 8.71 -10.96 -9.04
N GLU A 22 8.98 -11.84 -9.99
CA GLU A 22 9.51 -13.16 -9.68
C GLU A 22 11.03 -13.10 -9.38
N PRO A 23 11.51 -13.57 -8.21
CA PRO A 23 12.93 -13.46 -7.84
C PRO A 23 13.89 -14.15 -8.82
N VAL A 24 13.40 -15.10 -9.61
CA VAL A 24 14.19 -15.84 -10.60
C VAL A 24 14.44 -15.04 -11.88
N ASP A 25 13.64 -14.00 -12.15
CA ASP A 25 13.76 -13.17 -13.36
C ASP A 25 14.90 -12.16 -13.26
N PHE A 26 15.35 -11.86 -12.04
CA PHE A 26 16.42 -10.89 -11.75
C PHE A 26 17.70 -11.59 -11.32
N ALA A 27 18.86 -11.09 -11.75
CA ALA A 27 20.15 -11.64 -11.35
C ALA A 27 20.38 -11.49 -9.84
N SER A 28 20.88 -12.55 -9.20
CA SER A 28 21.23 -12.51 -7.78
C SER A 28 22.48 -11.66 -7.53
N LEU A 29 22.42 -10.85 -6.49
CA LEU A 29 23.51 -10.04 -5.97
C LEU A 29 24.35 -10.80 -4.91
N GLY A 30 24.07 -12.09 -4.69
CA GLY A 30 24.66 -12.93 -3.66
C GLY A 30 23.73 -13.10 -2.46
N THR A 31 24.29 -13.25 -1.26
CA THR A 31 23.51 -13.34 -0.01
C THR A 31 23.48 -11.99 0.69
N LEU A 32 22.30 -11.52 1.07
CA LEU A 32 22.14 -10.38 1.96
C LEU A 32 22.10 -10.87 3.40
N ASP A 33 23.16 -10.63 4.15
CA ASP A 33 23.27 -10.95 5.58
C ASP A 33 23.61 -9.65 6.34
N LEU A 34 22.57 -8.98 6.82
CA LEU A 34 22.64 -7.75 7.60
C LEU A 34 22.18 -8.04 9.03
N THR A 35 22.98 -8.79 9.79
CA THR A 35 22.61 -9.21 11.15
C THR A 35 22.75 -8.10 12.21
N SER A 36 23.60 -7.10 11.98
CA SER A 36 23.77 -5.93 12.87
C SER A 36 24.39 -4.74 12.13
N GLY A 37 24.20 -3.52 12.64
CA GLY A 37 24.76 -2.29 12.06
C GLY A 37 23.70 -1.36 11.49
N SER A 38 24.13 -0.27 10.86
CA SER A 38 23.26 0.73 10.21
C SER A 38 23.50 0.72 8.70
N TYR A 39 22.41 0.61 7.95
CA TYR A 39 22.45 0.46 6.50
C TYR A 39 21.45 1.41 5.86
N THR A 40 21.85 2.00 4.74
CA THR A 40 20.96 2.79 3.89
C THR A 40 20.73 2.06 2.58
N ILE A 41 19.47 1.89 2.20
CA ILE A 41 19.05 1.50 0.86
C ILE A 41 18.59 2.75 0.14
N ASP A 42 19.29 3.14 -0.91
CA ASP A 42 18.96 4.28 -1.74
C ASP A 42 18.38 3.77 -3.07
N THR A 43 17.08 4.00 -3.24
CA THR A 43 16.30 3.56 -4.40
C THR A 43 16.55 4.42 -5.64
N ASP A 44 17.13 5.63 -5.49
CA ASP A 44 17.48 6.49 -6.61
C ASP A 44 18.83 6.12 -7.21
N THR A 45 19.81 5.82 -6.35
CA THR A 45 21.13 5.36 -6.77
C THR A 45 21.22 3.84 -6.95
N LEU A 46 20.18 3.09 -6.54
CA LEU A 46 20.07 1.63 -6.63
C LEU A 46 21.16 0.93 -5.81
N THR A 47 21.46 1.43 -4.62
CA THR A 47 22.57 0.91 -3.82
C THR A 47 22.20 0.65 -2.37
N ILE A 48 22.88 -0.32 -1.78
CA ILE A 48 22.84 -0.59 -0.34
C ILE A 48 24.21 -0.23 0.24
N PHE A 49 24.25 0.63 1.26
CA PHE A 49 25.47 1.04 1.95
C PHE A 49 25.48 0.59 3.40
N ASN A 50 26.68 0.37 3.93
CA ASN A 50 26.94 0.39 5.37
C ASN A 50 27.26 1.83 5.79
N ASP A 51 26.47 2.40 6.68
CA ASP A 51 26.63 3.79 7.12
C ASP A 51 27.95 4.03 7.88
N ALA A 52 28.56 2.98 8.43
CA ALA A 52 29.89 3.05 9.05
C ALA A 52 31.04 3.10 8.02
N ALA A 53 30.77 2.79 6.75
CA ALA A 53 31.73 2.82 5.66
C ALA A 53 31.10 3.48 4.40
N PRO A 54 30.72 4.76 4.46
CA PRO A 54 30.03 5.43 3.37
C PRO A 54 30.94 5.53 2.13
N GLY A 55 30.36 5.33 0.94
CA GLY A 55 31.03 5.58 -0.34
C GLY A 55 31.44 4.35 -1.16
N THR A 56 31.30 3.13 -0.63
CA THR A 56 31.36 1.90 -1.45
C THR A 56 30.07 1.10 -1.25
N PRO A 57 29.25 0.91 -2.29
CA PRO A 57 28.05 0.09 -2.18
C PRO A 57 28.41 -1.35 -1.79
N LEU A 58 27.65 -1.93 -0.87
CA LEU A 58 27.67 -3.37 -0.61
C LEU A 58 27.06 -4.11 -1.81
N PHE A 59 25.97 -3.56 -2.34
CA PHE A 59 25.21 -4.13 -3.45
C PHE A 59 24.70 -3.02 -4.36
N THR A 60 24.49 -3.37 -5.63
CA THR A 60 23.88 -2.50 -6.64
C THR A 60 22.73 -3.25 -7.30
N GLY A 61 21.52 -2.72 -7.17
CA GLY A 61 20.31 -3.27 -7.75
C GLY A 61 20.11 -2.89 -9.21
N VAL A 62 18.91 -3.16 -9.71
CA VAL A 62 18.47 -2.79 -11.06
C VAL A 62 17.16 -2.02 -11.00
N VAL A 63 16.83 -1.33 -12.09
CA VAL A 63 15.52 -0.69 -12.27
C VAL A 63 14.58 -1.66 -12.94
N ASP A 64 13.35 -1.75 -12.45
CA ASP A 64 12.21 -2.29 -13.17
C ASP A 64 11.23 -1.16 -13.50
N ASP A 65 10.81 -1.08 -14.77
CA ASP A 65 9.92 -0.03 -15.28
C ASP A 65 8.44 -0.44 -15.27
N GLN A 66 8.10 -1.50 -14.53
CA GLN A 66 6.76 -2.06 -14.43
C GLN A 66 6.17 -2.36 -15.81
N ASN A 67 6.91 -3.08 -16.65
CA ASN A 67 6.55 -3.40 -18.04
C ASN A 67 6.34 -2.17 -18.95
N GLY A 68 7.14 -1.13 -18.74
CA GLY A 68 7.04 0.15 -19.45
C GLY A 68 5.85 1.02 -19.04
N GLU A 69 5.20 0.70 -17.92
CA GLU A 69 4.06 1.45 -17.39
C GLU A 69 4.50 2.53 -16.40
N ALA A 70 5.74 2.51 -15.90
CA ALA A 70 6.27 3.54 -15.03
C ALA A 70 6.25 4.94 -15.68
N ASP A 71 5.82 5.94 -14.91
CA ASP A 71 5.72 7.34 -15.33
C ASP A 71 7.10 8.02 -15.29
N TYR A 72 8.04 7.54 -16.10
CA TYR A 72 9.43 7.99 -16.13
C TYR A 72 9.80 8.54 -17.50
N SER A 73 10.44 9.72 -17.54
CA SER A 73 10.87 10.33 -18.79
C SER A 73 12.23 11.02 -18.66
N ASN A 74 13.10 10.77 -19.64
CA ASN A 74 14.46 11.36 -19.71
C ASN A 74 15.29 11.20 -18.42
N GLY A 75 15.17 10.07 -17.72
CA GLY A 75 15.95 9.84 -16.50
C GLY A 75 15.37 10.51 -15.25
N ASN A 76 14.13 11.02 -15.30
CA ASN A 76 13.45 11.62 -14.16
C ASN A 76 12.05 11.05 -14.00
N TRP A 77 11.62 10.90 -12.76
CA TRP A 77 10.24 10.54 -12.46
C TRP A 77 9.35 11.74 -12.76
N VAL A 78 8.38 11.55 -13.66
CA VAL A 78 7.42 12.58 -14.05
C VAL A 78 6.04 11.98 -13.84
N PRO A 79 5.51 12.04 -12.61
CA PRO A 79 4.23 11.46 -12.24
C PRO A 79 3.15 11.71 -13.30
N GLY A 80 2.67 10.63 -13.92
CA GLY A 80 1.56 10.64 -14.83
C GLY A 80 0.24 10.60 -14.06
N THR A 81 -0.87 10.57 -14.77
CA THR A 81 -2.21 10.50 -14.16
C THR A 81 -2.44 9.20 -13.40
N GLN A 82 -1.65 8.16 -13.68
CA GLN A 82 -1.75 6.87 -12.99
C GLN A 82 -0.76 6.74 -11.83
N GLY A 83 0.30 7.55 -11.79
CA GLY A 83 1.21 7.67 -10.66
C GLY A 83 2.00 6.39 -10.40
N ILE A 84 2.69 5.88 -11.42
CA ILE A 84 3.41 4.61 -11.33
C ILE A 84 4.90 4.91 -11.22
N PRO A 85 5.56 4.53 -10.10
CA PRO A 85 6.99 4.70 -9.96
C PRO A 85 7.77 3.63 -10.73
N GLU A 86 9.03 3.88 -11.02
CA GLU A 86 9.98 2.77 -11.25
C GLU A 86 10.22 2.02 -9.93
N ILE A 87 10.70 0.77 -10.01
CA ILE A 87 11.04 -0.04 -8.84
C ILE A 87 12.57 -0.22 -8.79
N ALA A 88 13.16 0.06 -7.63
CA ALA A 88 14.52 -0.35 -7.30
C ALA A 88 14.51 -1.81 -6.82
N VAL A 89 14.99 -2.72 -7.67
CA VAL A 89 14.95 -4.15 -7.42
C VAL A 89 16.29 -4.65 -6.92
N PHE A 90 16.28 -5.28 -5.75
CA PHE A 90 17.43 -5.97 -5.16
C PHE A 90 17.08 -7.44 -4.97
N THR A 91 17.79 -8.30 -5.70
CA THR A 91 17.54 -9.75 -5.68
C THR A 91 18.73 -10.50 -5.12
N PHE A 92 18.48 -11.44 -4.22
CA PHE A 92 19.50 -12.21 -3.52
C PHE A 92 19.21 -13.70 -3.56
N ASP A 93 20.22 -14.51 -3.26
CA ASP A 93 20.06 -15.95 -3.06
C ASP A 93 19.27 -16.23 -1.78
N GLN A 94 19.56 -15.47 -0.72
CA GLN A 94 18.83 -15.42 0.54
C GLN A 94 18.91 -14.02 1.15
N ILE A 95 17.91 -13.67 1.96
CA ILE A 95 17.85 -12.42 2.72
C ILE A 95 17.77 -12.77 4.20
N ASP A 96 18.68 -12.22 5.00
CA ASP A 96 18.63 -12.23 6.46
C ASP A 96 18.87 -10.80 6.97
N LEU A 97 17.79 -10.14 7.40
CA LEU A 97 17.85 -8.85 8.07
C LEU A 97 17.67 -9.08 9.57
N GLY A 98 18.76 -9.12 10.32
CA GLY A 98 18.71 -9.42 11.74
C GLY A 98 18.12 -8.27 12.58
N ALA A 99 17.51 -8.61 13.71
CA ALA A 99 16.85 -7.65 14.60
C ALA A 99 17.77 -6.57 15.23
N ALA A 100 19.09 -6.77 15.16
CA ALA A 100 20.08 -5.77 15.62
C ALA A 100 20.56 -4.84 14.49
N ALA A 101 20.09 -5.01 13.25
CA ALA A 101 20.33 -4.09 12.16
C ALA A 101 19.32 -2.94 12.17
N SER A 102 19.72 -1.80 11.63
CA SER A 102 18.87 -0.66 11.33
C SER A 102 18.96 -0.38 9.84
N VAL A 103 17.83 -0.37 9.16
CA VAL A 103 17.74 -0.13 7.72
C VAL A 103 16.96 1.16 7.49
N ASN A 104 17.57 2.09 6.76
CA ASN A 104 16.94 3.32 6.31
C ASN A 104 16.72 3.25 4.79
N ILE A 105 15.48 3.41 4.34
CA ILE A 105 15.13 3.38 2.91
C ILE A 105 14.91 4.82 2.46
N THR A 106 15.56 5.20 1.35
CA THR A 106 15.51 6.57 0.81
C THR A 106 15.36 6.55 -0.72
N GLY A 107 15.09 7.71 -1.29
CA GLY A 107 14.90 7.90 -2.72
C GLY A 107 13.43 7.89 -3.13
N THR A 108 13.19 7.99 -4.44
CA THR A 108 11.86 8.25 -5.02
C THR A 108 11.21 7.02 -5.64
N ARG A 109 11.98 5.98 -5.96
CA ARG A 109 11.45 4.74 -6.54
C ARG A 109 10.78 3.88 -5.49
N ALA A 110 9.82 3.06 -5.91
CA ALA A 110 9.37 1.95 -5.08
C ALA A 110 10.55 0.98 -4.84
N ILE A 111 10.46 0.11 -3.84
CA ILE A 111 11.52 -0.85 -3.52
C ILE A 111 11.01 -2.28 -3.59
N ALA A 112 11.80 -3.17 -4.18
CA ALA A 112 11.59 -4.61 -4.13
C ALA A 112 12.82 -5.32 -3.54
N LEU A 113 12.61 -6.09 -2.47
CA LEU A 113 13.59 -6.99 -1.89
C LEU A 113 13.16 -8.43 -2.18
N LEU A 114 13.91 -9.10 -3.06
CA LEU A 114 13.54 -10.41 -3.61
C LEU A 114 14.58 -11.47 -3.21
N SER A 115 14.13 -12.63 -2.77
CA SER A 115 14.96 -13.78 -2.46
C SER A 115 14.64 -14.96 -3.37
N ARG A 116 15.66 -15.56 -3.98
CA ARG A 116 15.57 -16.81 -4.75
C ARG A 116 15.46 -18.05 -3.84
N GLY A 117 15.61 -17.88 -2.55
CA GLY A 117 15.45 -18.90 -1.52
C GLY A 117 14.52 -18.39 -0.42
N ASN A 118 14.95 -18.51 0.82
CA ASN A 118 14.23 -17.97 1.97
C ASN A 118 14.60 -16.49 2.23
N ALA A 119 13.72 -15.78 2.91
CA ALA A 119 13.94 -14.43 3.39
C ALA A 119 13.44 -14.28 4.83
N THR A 120 14.23 -13.59 5.66
CA THR A 120 13.85 -13.19 7.02
C THR A 120 13.98 -11.68 7.15
N ILE A 121 12.89 -11.04 7.57
CA ILE A 121 12.78 -9.60 7.84
C ILE A 121 12.64 -9.42 9.35
N GLY A 122 13.78 -9.41 10.05
CA GLY A 122 13.84 -9.24 11.50
C GLY A 122 14.07 -7.80 11.97
N THR A 123 14.30 -6.86 11.05
CA THR A 123 14.41 -5.42 11.34
C THR A 123 13.24 -4.64 10.74
N PRO A 124 12.75 -3.57 11.39
CA PRO A 124 11.67 -2.78 10.82
C PRO A 124 12.08 -2.14 9.49
N LEU A 125 11.19 -2.23 8.50
CA LEU A 125 11.33 -1.54 7.23
C LEU A 125 10.28 -0.45 7.13
N SER A 126 10.68 0.76 6.74
CA SER A 126 9.76 1.88 6.57
C SER A 126 9.98 2.57 5.24
N VAL A 127 8.89 2.71 4.51
CA VAL A 127 8.72 3.63 3.38
C VAL A 127 7.61 4.63 3.71
N ASP A 128 7.48 5.03 4.98
CA ASP A 128 6.48 6.01 5.42
C ASP A 128 6.68 7.36 4.71
N GLY A 129 5.56 8.03 4.42
CA GLY A 129 5.53 9.45 4.09
C GLY A 129 5.84 10.28 5.32
N ALA A 130 6.54 11.40 5.12
CA ALA A 130 6.86 12.31 6.19
C ALA A 130 5.67 13.22 6.53
N ASP A 131 5.55 13.52 7.82
CA ASP A 131 4.58 14.49 8.33
C ASP A 131 4.83 15.87 7.73
N ALA A 132 3.75 16.62 7.56
CA ALA A 132 3.82 18.04 7.29
C ALA A 132 4.57 18.78 8.39
N SER A 133 5.33 19.83 8.04
CA SER A 133 5.98 20.70 9.01
C SER A 133 5.82 22.17 8.65
N LEU A 134 6.00 23.06 9.63
CA LEU A 134 5.97 24.51 9.39
C LEU A 134 7.08 25.00 8.43
N ASN A 135 8.11 24.18 8.19
CA ASN A 135 9.28 24.54 7.38
C ASN A 135 9.34 23.80 6.04
N GLY A 136 8.35 22.97 5.71
CA GLY A 136 8.36 22.18 4.48
C GLY A 136 7.21 21.20 4.41
N THR A 137 6.79 20.89 3.18
CA THR A 137 5.77 19.87 2.88
C THR A 137 6.19 18.50 3.39
N GLY A 138 5.19 17.66 3.71
CA GLY A 138 5.46 16.26 3.95
C GLY A 138 6.04 15.62 2.69
N SER A 139 7.27 15.12 2.79
CA SER A 139 7.93 14.40 1.71
C SER A 139 7.34 13.00 1.56
N ALA A 140 7.27 12.49 0.34
CA ALA A 140 6.85 11.13 0.08
C ALA A 140 7.79 10.08 0.71
N GLY A 141 7.24 8.92 1.02
CA GLY A 141 8.04 7.69 1.12
C GLY A 141 8.51 7.20 -0.26
N ALA A 142 9.44 6.26 -0.29
CA ALA A 142 9.98 5.69 -1.53
C ALA A 142 8.85 5.12 -2.41
N GLY A 143 8.59 5.69 -3.59
CA GLY A 143 7.49 5.33 -4.49
C GLY A 143 6.15 6.02 -4.24
N GLY A 144 6.06 6.94 -3.27
CA GLY A 144 4.86 7.74 -2.95
C GLY A 144 4.94 9.19 -3.44
N PHE A 145 3.94 10.01 -3.12
CA PHE A 145 3.86 11.41 -3.57
C PHE A 145 3.91 12.45 -2.45
N ASN A 146 4.46 13.63 -2.73
CA ASN A 146 4.62 14.68 -1.74
C ASN A 146 3.29 15.34 -1.37
N GLY A 147 3.21 15.89 -0.16
CA GLY A 147 2.14 16.78 0.24
C GLY A 147 2.22 18.14 -0.44
N GLY A 148 1.08 18.83 -0.52
CA GLY A 148 0.96 20.15 -1.14
C GLY A 148 1.68 21.23 -0.35
N GLY A 149 2.36 22.12 -1.08
CA GLY A 149 3.10 23.26 -0.55
C GLY A 149 2.31 24.55 -0.44
N PHE A 150 2.91 25.50 0.26
CA PHE A 150 2.43 26.87 0.38
C PHE A 150 3.52 27.83 -0.11
N ALA A 151 3.37 28.36 -1.34
CA ALA A 151 3.94 29.64 -1.80
C ALA A 151 3.76 29.81 -3.33
N PRO A 152 3.23 30.95 -3.83
CA PRO A 152 2.47 32.00 -3.13
C PRO A 152 1.00 31.63 -2.91
N THR A 153 0.56 30.49 -3.41
CA THR A 153 -0.80 29.93 -3.26
C THR A 153 -0.70 28.51 -2.70
N ALA A 154 -1.74 28.06 -2.00
CA ALA A 154 -1.87 26.66 -1.61
C ALA A 154 -1.84 25.77 -2.86
N GLN A 155 -1.11 24.66 -2.77
CA GLN A 155 -1.00 23.64 -3.81
C GLN A 155 -1.73 22.37 -3.37
N ALA A 156 -2.30 21.66 -4.34
CA ALA A 156 -2.82 20.32 -4.10
C ALA A 156 -1.67 19.38 -3.70
N GLY A 157 -2.00 18.28 -3.04
CA GLY A 157 -1.07 17.18 -2.87
C GLY A 157 -0.70 16.56 -4.22
N ASP A 158 0.51 16.03 -4.32
CA ASP A 158 0.94 15.32 -5.52
C ASP A 158 0.31 13.92 -5.57
N GLY A 159 0.24 13.35 -6.78
CA GLY A 159 -0.20 11.99 -7.04
C GLY A 159 -1.64 11.88 -7.58
N PRO A 160 -2.03 10.70 -8.09
CA PRO A 160 -3.35 10.48 -8.72
C PRO A 160 -4.54 10.73 -7.78
N GLY A 161 -4.34 10.52 -6.48
CA GLY A 161 -5.31 10.76 -5.42
C GLY A 161 -4.93 11.95 -4.54
N GLY A 162 -4.13 12.90 -5.06
CA GLY A 162 -3.70 14.09 -4.34
C GLY A 162 -4.87 14.91 -3.83
N GLY A 163 -4.80 15.33 -2.56
CA GLY A 163 -5.86 16.12 -1.93
C GLY A 163 -5.90 17.56 -2.46
N GLU A 164 -7.10 18.11 -2.67
CA GLU A 164 -7.24 19.47 -3.21
C GLU A 164 -6.71 20.54 -2.25
N ALA A 165 -6.06 21.57 -2.82
CA ALA A 165 -5.71 22.77 -2.08
C ALA A 165 -6.95 23.62 -1.79
N THR A 166 -6.94 24.31 -0.65
CA THR A 166 -7.94 25.34 -0.37
C THR A 166 -7.34 26.72 -0.26
N PHE A 167 -8.14 27.69 -0.70
CA PHE A 167 -7.83 29.10 -0.59
C PHE A 167 -9.07 29.86 -0.13
N VAL A 168 -8.98 30.52 1.03
CA VAL A 168 -10.11 31.27 1.60
C VAL A 168 -9.84 32.77 1.56
N PHE A 169 -10.81 33.53 1.05
CA PHE A 169 -10.81 34.99 1.07
C PHE A 169 -11.67 35.52 2.23
N GLY A 170 -11.05 36.25 3.17
CA GLY A 170 -11.75 36.96 4.25
C GLY A 170 -11.57 36.37 5.66
N SER A 171 -12.21 36.99 6.66
CA SER A 171 -12.02 36.72 8.10
C SER A 171 -12.64 35.42 8.66
N PHE A 172 -13.18 34.54 7.81
CA PHE A 172 -13.78 33.28 8.25
C PHE A 172 -12.86 32.12 7.85
N ASN A 173 -12.18 31.52 8.84
CA ASN A 173 -11.15 30.48 8.71
C ASN A 173 -11.74 29.07 8.48
N ASP A 174 -12.71 28.93 7.57
CA ASP A 174 -13.47 27.68 7.47
C ASP A 174 -13.02 26.79 6.31
N GLY A 175 -12.07 27.20 5.46
CA GLY A 175 -11.57 26.31 4.42
C GLY A 175 -10.62 25.26 4.98
N ARG A 176 -10.69 24.04 4.45
CA ARG A 176 -9.87 22.88 4.85
C ARG A 176 -9.42 22.12 3.61
N ALA A 177 -8.13 21.80 3.51
CA ALA A 177 -7.61 21.11 2.34
C ALA A 177 -8.02 19.63 2.31
N GLY A 178 -8.12 19.06 1.11
CA GLY A 178 -8.42 17.65 0.91
C GLY A 178 -7.26 16.76 1.35
N ALA A 179 -7.56 15.57 1.85
CA ALA A 179 -6.56 14.56 2.18
C ALA A 179 -6.22 13.66 0.97
N GLY A 180 -5.05 13.04 1.00
CA GLY A 180 -4.63 12.09 -0.02
C GLY A 180 -5.43 10.79 0.03
N SER A 181 -5.56 10.14 -1.13
CA SER A 181 -6.28 8.88 -1.31
C SER A 181 -5.41 7.83 -2.00
N PHE A 182 -5.47 6.56 -1.59
CA PHE A 182 -4.88 5.39 -2.27
C PHE A 182 -5.45 4.12 -1.65
N GLY A 183 -6.16 3.25 -2.38
CA GLY A 183 -6.94 2.16 -1.76
C GLY A 183 -8.20 2.65 -1.03
N GLY A 184 -8.02 3.55 -0.06
CA GLY A 184 -9.06 4.30 0.63
C GLY A 184 -9.08 5.79 0.26
N SER A 185 -10.27 6.40 0.36
CA SER A 185 -10.46 7.84 0.18
C SER A 185 -9.98 8.58 1.41
N GLY A 186 -9.35 9.74 1.24
CA GLY A 186 -9.17 10.70 2.33
C GLY A 186 -10.49 11.02 3.03
N VAL A 187 -10.45 11.23 4.35
CA VAL A 187 -11.62 11.65 5.13
C VAL A 187 -11.89 13.12 4.84
N LYS A 188 -13.11 13.41 4.39
CA LYS A 188 -13.55 14.77 4.09
C LYS A 188 -14.11 15.42 5.37
N PRO A 189 -13.68 16.64 5.71
CA PRO A 189 -14.23 17.34 6.88
C PRO A 189 -15.71 17.70 6.70
N ALA A 190 -16.51 17.42 7.72
CA ALA A 190 -17.96 17.68 7.76
C ALA A 190 -18.32 19.14 8.11
N ILE A 191 -17.62 20.12 7.52
CA ILE A 191 -17.87 21.55 7.77
C ILE A 191 -18.51 22.27 6.58
N THR A 192 -19.26 23.34 6.87
CA THR A 192 -20.03 24.09 5.86
C THR A 192 -19.24 25.29 5.33
N GLY A 193 -18.56 25.14 4.18
CA GLY A 193 -17.97 26.25 3.43
C GLY A 193 -16.51 26.04 3.00
N GLY A 194 -16.26 25.88 1.69
CA GLY A 194 -14.93 26.03 1.10
C GLY A 194 -13.91 24.91 1.37
N ASN A 195 -14.34 23.66 1.48
CA ASN A 195 -13.45 22.51 1.65
C ASN A 195 -12.88 22.04 0.31
N GLY A 196 -11.63 21.60 0.35
CA GLY A 196 -11.02 20.82 -0.72
C GLY A 196 -11.49 19.39 -0.62
N ASP A 197 -11.79 18.78 -1.76
CA ASP A 197 -12.17 17.38 -1.82
C ASP A 197 -10.93 16.47 -1.72
N PRO A 198 -11.05 15.28 -1.11
CA PRO A 198 -10.03 14.26 -1.26
C PRO A 198 -9.92 13.86 -2.74
N GLY A 199 -8.71 13.51 -3.18
CA GLY A 199 -8.51 13.03 -4.55
C GLY A 199 -9.19 11.68 -4.79
N PRO A 200 -9.35 11.24 -6.05
CA PRO A 200 -9.94 9.95 -6.35
C PRO A 200 -9.09 8.80 -5.79
N THR A 201 -9.75 7.70 -5.40
CA THR A 201 -9.04 6.48 -5.00
C THR A 201 -8.42 5.81 -6.23
N TYR A 202 -7.24 5.22 -6.05
CA TYR A 202 -6.53 4.50 -7.10
C TYR A 202 -5.71 3.34 -6.52
N GLY A 203 -4.92 2.72 -7.38
CA GLY A 203 -4.02 1.63 -7.05
C GLY A 203 -4.65 0.28 -7.32
N ASP A 204 -3.81 -0.67 -7.72
CA ASP A 204 -4.12 -2.09 -7.79
C ASP A 204 -2.80 -2.85 -7.62
N LEU A 205 -2.57 -3.39 -6.42
CA LEU A 205 -1.33 -4.10 -6.11
C LEU A 205 -1.23 -5.47 -6.77
N THR A 206 -2.28 -5.98 -7.42
CA THR A 206 -2.20 -7.22 -8.20
C THR A 206 -1.46 -7.00 -9.50
N SER A 207 -1.50 -5.77 -10.01
CA SER A 207 -0.82 -5.35 -11.23
C SER A 207 0.42 -4.52 -10.90
N ARG A 208 0.28 -3.36 -10.29
CA ARG A 208 1.36 -2.37 -10.14
C ARG A 208 1.77 -2.17 -8.70
N LEU A 209 3.07 -2.02 -8.45
CA LEU A 209 3.58 -1.53 -7.18
C LEU A 209 3.50 0.00 -7.17
N GLN A 210 2.63 0.55 -6.33
CA GLN A 210 2.34 1.99 -6.30
C GLN A 210 2.22 2.49 -4.86
N GLY A 211 2.68 3.72 -4.63
CA GLY A 211 2.57 4.41 -3.34
C GLY A 211 1.35 5.31 -3.25
N GLY A 212 1.16 5.85 -2.05
CA GLY A 212 0.09 6.76 -1.67
C GLY A 212 0.31 8.20 -2.14
N SER A 213 -0.80 8.95 -2.20
CA SER A 213 -0.82 10.36 -2.59
C SER A 213 -0.70 11.32 -1.41
N GLY A 214 -0.19 12.52 -1.66
CA GLY A 214 -0.06 13.56 -0.64
C GLY A 214 -1.37 14.29 -0.35
N GLY A 215 -1.45 14.90 0.83
CA GLY A 215 -2.55 15.79 1.19
C GLY A 215 -2.38 17.21 0.66
N GLY A 216 -3.48 17.96 0.50
CA GLY A 216 -3.45 19.34 0.00
C GLY A 216 -3.01 20.37 1.04
N ALA A 217 -2.50 21.52 0.57
CA ALA A 217 -2.20 22.67 1.42
C ALA A 217 -3.42 23.57 1.64
N ASN A 218 -3.36 24.37 2.70
CA ASN A 218 -4.35 25.41 3.00
C ASN A 218 -3.68 26.77 3.08
N ALA A 219 -4.26 27.76 2.40
CA ALA A 219 -3.82 29.14 2.43
C ALA A 219 -4.90 30.07 3.01
N ILE A 220 -4.51 30.91 3.97
CA ILE A 220 -5.36 31.96 4.55
C ILE A 220 -4.89 33.30 3.99
N ASN A 221 -5.74 33.99 3.21
CA ASN A 221 -5.37 35.30 2.66
C ASN A 221 -5.65 36.44 3.65
N THR A 222 -4.73 36.66 4.57
CA THR A 222 -4.75 37.82 5.49
C THR A 222 -3.59 38.80 5.26
N GLY A 223 -2.83 38.66 4.18
CA GLY A 223 -1.59 39.43 3.98
C GLY A 223 -0.43 38.97 4.86
N ASP A 224 -0.63 37.87 5.60
CA ASP A 224 0.40 37.10 6.29
C ASP A 224 0.85 35.94 5.38
N THR A 225 2.14 35.59 5.43
CA THR A 225 2.71 34.45 4.70
C THR A 225 2.45 33.13 5.44
N SER A 226 1.28 32.98 6.07
CA SER A 226 0.92 31.83 6.88
C SER A 226 -0.05 30.92 6.15
N GLY A 227 0.31 29.64 6.12
CA GLY A 227 -0.48 28.56 5.54
C GLY A 227 -0.03 27.24 6.15
N THR A 228 -0.80 26.18 5.91
CA THR A 228 -0.48 24.83 6.38
C THR A 228 -0.22 23.94 5.18
N VAL A 229 0.78 23.07 5.31
CA VAL A 229 1.22 22.17 4.25
C VAL A 229 0.71 20.76 4.48
N GLY A 230 0.54 20.02 3.39
CA GLY A 230 0.02 18.65 3.43
C GLY A 230 1.07 17.62 3.82
N GLY A 231 0.61 16.50 4.38
CA GLY A 231 1.44 15.32 4.66
C GLY A 231 1.78 14.54 3.39
N GLY A 232 2.94 13.87 3.37
CA GLY A 232 3.37 13.05 2.24
C GLY A 232 2.65 11.70 2.20
N GLY A 233 2.44 11.15 1.02
CA GLY A 233 1.91 9.80 0.84
C GLY A 233 2.94 8.73 1.21
N GLY A 234 2.44 7.60 1.73
CA GLY A 234 3.26 6.41 2.00
C GLY A 234 3.87 5.85 0.72
N GLY A 235 5.05 5.26 0.82
CA GLY A 235 5.76 4.64 -0.30
C GLY A 235 5.20 3.29 -0.72
N ALA A 236 5.96 2.57 -1.54
CA ALA A 236 5.61 1.23 -2.01
C ALA A 236 6.77 0.26 -1.84
N ILE A 237 6.48 -0.90 -1.24
CA ILE A 237 7.46 -1.94 -0.96
C ILE A 237 6.93 -3.31 -1.38
N GLU A 238 7.78 -4.09 -2.06
CA GLU A 238 7.56 -5.48 -2.41
C GLU A 238 8.60 -6.37 -1.70
N LEU A 239 8.11 -7.38 -0.99
CA LEU A 239 8.91 -8.40 -0.31
C LEU A 239 8.59 -9.76 -0.93
N GLY A 240 9.58 -10.36 -1.57
CA GLY A 240 9.42 -11.59 -2.33
C GLY A 240 10.38 -12.69 -1.89
N ALA A 241 9.91 -13.93 -1.79
CA ALA A 241 10.77 -15.08 -1.60
C ALA A 241 10.28 -16.31 -2.38
N ALA A 242 11.16 -16.99 -3.10
CA ALA A 242 10.78 -18.25 -3.75
C ALA A 242 10.48 -19.38 -2.73
N GLY A 243 11.08 -19.30 -1.53
CA GLY A 243 10.89 -20.20 -0.41
C GLY A 243 9.98 -19.62 0.68
N ILE A 244 10.46 -19.62 1.92
CA ILE A 244 9.76 -19.04 3.08
C ILE A 244 10.11 -17.56 3.19
N LEU A 245 9.11 -16.71 3.38
CA LEU A 245 9.27 -15.32 3.81
C LEU A 245 8.77 -15.17 5.25
N ALA A 246 9.69 -14.98 6.19
CA ALA A 246 9.41 -14.69 7.58
C ALA A 246 9.51 -13.19 7.85
N ILE A 247 8.44 -12.61 8.38
CA ILE A 247 8.34 -11.19 8.74
C ILE A 247 8.17 -11.11 10.25
N ASP A 248 9.28 -10.82 10.92
CA ASP A 248 9.40 -10.81 12.39
C ASP A 248 9.48 -9.37 12.95
N ALA A 249 9.49 -8.37 12.07
CA ALA A 249 9.45 -6.96 12.40
C ALA A 249 8.56 -6.17 11.44
N ASP A 250 8.05 -5.02 11.93
CA ASP A 250 7.07 -4.23 11.20
C ASP A 250 7.56 -3.75 9.83
N VAL A 251 6.68 -3.83 8.84
CA VAL A 251 6.85 -3.23 7.51
C VAL A 251 5.82 -2.12 7.36
N ARG A 252 6.27 -0.89 7.15
CA ARG A 252 5.41 0.31 7.18
C ARG A 252 5.47 1.10 5.88
N ALA A 253 4.30 1.53 5.42
CA ALA A 253 4.07 2.42 4.30
C ALA A 253 2.95 3.41 4.66
N ARG A 254 3.09 4.11 5.77
CA ARG A 254 2.07 5.05 6.29
C ARG A 254 2.10 6.36 5.55
N GLY A 255 0.95 7.02 5.46
CA GLY A 255 0.89 8.43 5.10
C GLY A 255 1.40 9.32 6.24
N GLY A 256 1.95 10.47 5.88
CA GLY A 256 2.39 11.51 6.80
C GLY A 256 1.22 12.32 7.34
N ASP A 257 1.32 12.69 8.61
CA ASP A 257 0.33 13.48 9.33
C ASP A 257 0.24 14.92 8.78
N ARG A 258 -0.92 15.54 8.94
CA ARG A 258 -1.14 16.95 8.57
C ARG A 258 -0.70 17.93 9.65
N THR A 259 -0.51 19.18 9.23
CA THR A 259 -0.47 20.34 10.15
C THR A 259 -1.71 21.20 9.96
N GLY A 260 -2.29 21.70 11.07
CA GLY A 260 -3.45 22.60 11.05
C GLY A 260 -4.55 22.16 10.07
N GLU A 261 -4.95 23.02 9.14
CA GLU A 261 -6.09 22.79 8.25
C GLU A 261 -5.73 22.20 6.88
N ALA A 262 -4.52 21.65 6.75
CA ALA A 262 -4.08 20.90 5.57
C ALA A 262 -4.69 19.49 5.51
N GLY A 263 -4.45 18.77 4.42
CA GLY A 263 -4.76 17.35 4.31
C GLY A 263 -3.57 16.48 4.72
N ALA A 264 -3.84 15.31 5.31
CA ALA A 264 -2.82 14.29 5.53
C ALA A 264 -2.61 13.43 4.27
N GLY A 265 -1.46 12.77 4.16
CA GLY A 265 -1.17 11.86 3.05
C GLY A 265 -1.84 10.49 3.24
N SER A 266 -2.13 9.77 2.15
CA SER A 266 -2.67 8.40 2.26
C SER A 266 -1.60 7.38 2.62
N GLY A 267 -2.05 6.22 3.09
CA GLY A 267 -1.20 5.03 3.16
C GLY A 267 -0.68 4.64 1.78
N GLY A 268 0.38 3.83 1.76
CA GLY A 268 1.07 3.34 0.59
C GLY A 268 0.78 1.88 0.28
N GLY A 269 1.64 1.25 -0.52
CA GLY A 269 1.48 -0.12 -1.01
C GLY A 269 2.47 -1.09 -0.38
N ILE A 270 1.98 -2.19 0.19
CA ILE A 270 2.81 -3.29 0.68
C ILE A 270 2.41 -4.56 -0.07
N ARG A 271 3.34 -5.12 -0.84
CA ARG A 271 3.16 -6.39 -1.54
C ARG A 271 4.08 -7.44 -0.92
N VAL A 272 3.52 -8.58 -0.54
CA VAL A 272 4.24 -9.69 0.10
C VAL A 272 3.91 -10.96 -0.66
N HIS A 273 4.94 -11.69 -1.10
CA HIS A 273 4.73 -12.93 -1.81
C HIS A 273 5.80 -13.98 -1.50
N ALA A 274 5.36 -15.20 -1.25
CA ALA A 274 6.26 -16.33 -1.13
C ALA A 274 5.56 -17.69 -1.37
N SER A 275 6.33 -18.78 -1.39
CA SER A 275 5.72 -20.12 -1.30
C SER A 275 5.03 -20.31 0.05
N GLN A 276 5.62 -19.78 1.12
CA GLN A 276 5.06 -19.71 2.46
C GLN A 276 5.35 -18.34 3.07
N VAL A 277 4.32 -17.66 3.60
CA VAL A 277 4.46 -16.40 4.34
C VAL A 277 4.22 -16.66 5.82
N GLN A 278 5.18 -16.29 6.67
CA GLN A 278 5.10 -16.30 8.12
C GLN A 278 5.08 -14.85 8.61
N LEU A 279 3.98 -14.45 9.22
CA LEU A 279 3.75 -13.07 9.64
C LEU A 279 3.59 -13.02 11.16
N ASP A 280 4.69 -12.67 11.84
CA ASP A 280 4.77 -12.53 13.30
C ASP A 280 4.84 -11.05 13.74
N ALA A 281 4.82 -10.12 12.78
CA ALA A 281 4.82 -8.67 12.97
C ALA A 281 3.89 -7.94 11.98
N ASP A 282 3.75 -6.63 12.11
CA ASP A 282 2.70 -5.88 11.44
C ASP A 282 3.09 -5.37 10.04
N LEU A 283 2.17 -5.49 9.08
CA LEU A 283 2.16 -4.77 7.81
C LEU A 283 1.22 -3.56 7.94
N ILE A 284 1.77 -2.35 7.86
CA ILE A 284 1.05 -1.11 8.19
C ILE A 284 1.05 -0.17 7.00
N ALA A 285 -0.08 -0.09 6.29
CA ALA A 285 -0.34 0.82 5.18
C ALA A 285 -1.39 1.87 5.57
N ARG A 286 -1.31 2.41 6.77
CA ARG A 286 -2.32 3.34 7.32
C ARG A 286 -2.21 4.75 6.73
N GLY A 287 -3.33 5.45 6.61
CA GLY A 287 -3.34 6.89 6.29
C GLY A 287 -2.65 7.76 7.33
N GLY A 288 -2.24 8.96 6.93
CA GLY A 288 -1.73 10.00 7.83
C GLY A 288 -2.83 10.59 8.68
N GLY A 289 -2.55 10.79 9.96
CA GLY A 289 -3.45 11.27 10.98
C GLY A 289 -3.39 12.77 11.22
N ALA A 290 -3.86 13.14 12.40
CA ALA A 290 -3.80 14.50 12.90
C ALA A 290 -3.40 14.51 14.38
N SER A 291 -2.70 15.57 14.79
CA SER A 291 -2.40 15.80 16.21
C SER A 291 -3.61 16.29 17.02
N SER A 292 -4.75 16.59 16.38
CA SER A 292 -5.96 17.08 17.03
C SER A 292 -7.12 16.10 16.92
N THR A 293 -8.07 16.19 17.85
CA THR A 293 -9.27 15.33 17.97
C THR A 293 -10.53 15.99 17.42
N ILE A 294 -10.43 17.16 16.78
CA ILE A 294 -11.61 18.02 16.57
C ILE A 294 -12.14 17.91 15.14
N GLU A 295 -11.35 17.64 14.10
CA GLU A 295 -11.87 17.64 12.71
C GLU A 295 -11.03 16.78 11.74
N PRO A 296 -11.62 15.94 10.85
CA PRO A 296 -10.87 14.98 10.06
C PRO A 296 -10.56 15.45 8.63
N ASN A 297 -9.29 15.75 8.37
CA ASN A 297 -8.71 15.77 7.01
C ASN A 297 -7.64 14.67 6.95
N LEU A 298 -8.05 13.44 7.27
CA LEU A 298 -7.14 12.33 7.49
C LEU A 298 -6.93 11.55 6.20
N GLY A 299 -5.74 11.01 5.99
CA GLY A 299 -5.40 10.25 4.80
C GLY A 299 -6.23 8.97 4.69
N GLY A 300 -6.56 8.57 3.46
CA GLY A 300 -7.13 7.26 3.21
C GLY A 300 -6.15 6.14 3.57
N GLY A 301 -6.66 5.00 4.03
CA GLY A 301 -5.84 3.81 4.24
C GLY A 301 -5.35 3.24 2.92
N GLY A 302 -4.17 2.63 2.90
CA GLY A 302 -3.43 2.19 1.72
C GLY A 302 -3.83 0.82 1.17
N ARG A 303 -2.86 0.06 0.63
CA ARG A 303 -3.11 -1.29 0.12
C ARG A 303 -2.09 -2.27 0.65
N ILE A 304 -2.56 -3.46 1.02
CA ILE A 304 -1.71 -4.60 1.37
C ILE A 304 -2.13 -5.77 0.50
N TYR A 305 -1.17 -6.40 -0.17
CA TYR A 305 -1.39 -7.60 -0.98
C TYR A 305 -0.50 -8.73 -0.48
N VAL A 306 -1.11 -9.86 -0.09
CA VAL A 306 -0.41 -11.04 0.44
C VAL A 306 -0.67 -12.26 -0.44
N VAL A 307 0.41 -12.92 -0.86
CA VAL A 307 0.41 -14.10 -1.73
C VAL A 307 1.25 -15.21 -1.10
N GLY A 308 0.71 -16.43 -1.00
CA GLY A 308 1.45 -17.60 -0.54
C GLY A 308 0.68 -18.52 0.39
N ASP A 309 1.25 -19.68 0.71
CA ASP A 309 0.70 -20.55 1.75
C ASP A 309 1.03 -19.95 3.13
N THR A 310 0.10 -19.16 3.64
CA THR A 310 0.20 -18.58 4.98
C THR A 310 -0.21 -19.64 6.00
N ALA A 311 0.76 -20.45 6.42
CA ALA A 311 0.59 -21.73 7.12
C ALA A 311 -0.22 -21.74 8.44
N SER A 312 -0.77 -20.62 8.89
CA SER A 312 -1.55 -20.52 10.13
C SER A 312 -2.61 -19.40 10.17
N GLN A 313 -2.67 -18.48 9.19
CA GLN A 313 -3.47 -17.24 9.32
C GLN A 313 -4.60 -17.09 8.29
N PHE A 314 -4.62 -17.84 7.20
CA PHE A 314 -5.62 -17.63 6.13
C PHE A 314 -6.33 -18.92 5.72
N VAL A 315 -6.85 -19.66 6.70
CA VAL A 315 -7.94 -20.60 6.41
C VAL A 315 -9.22 -19.78 6.28
N TYR A 316 -9.52 -19.30 5.09
CA TYR A 316 -10.81 -18.68 4.80
C TYR A 316 -11.86 -19.78 4.58
N ALA A 317 -12.57 -20.15 5.65
CA ALA A 317 -13.75 -21.00 5.58
C ALA A 317 -14.99 -20.12 5.77
N LEU A 318 -15.80 -19.95 4.73
CA LEU A 318 -17.09 -19.26 4.88
C LEU A 318 -18.01 -20.09 5.79
N GLY A 319 -18.78 -19.44 6.65
CA GLY A 319 -19.78 -20.10 7.50
C GLY A 319 -19.39 -20.37 8.96
N GLU A 320 -18.22 -19.91 9.43
CA GLU A 320 -18.03 -19.68 10.87
C GLU A 320 -18.79 -18.40 11.28
N PRO A 321 -19.55 -18.41 12.39
CA PRO A 321 -20.47 -17.32 12.73
C PRO A 321 -19.73 -16.13 13.35
N ALA A 322 -18.95 -15.42 12.54
CA ALA A 322 -18.51 -14.06 12.84
C ALA A 322 -18.23 -13.30 11.54
N PRO A 323 -18.60 -12.01 11.44
CA PRO A 323 -18.15 -11.16 10.33
C PRO A 323 -16.61 -11.18 10.29
N VAL A 324 -16.03 -11.18 9.09
CA VAL A 324 -14.58 -10.97 8.93
C VAL A 324 -14.26 -9.59 9.49
N SER A 325 -13.68 -9.53 10.69
CA SER A 325 -13.27 -8.31 11.40
C SER A 325 -11.74 -8.19 11.31
N PHE A 326 -11.16 -7.01 11.58
CA PHE A 326 -9.71 -6.85 11.76
C PHE A 326 -9.10 -7.83 12.77
N ASP A 327 -9.90 -8.34 13.71
CA ASP A 327 -9.45 -9.37 14.66
C ASP A 327 -9.01 -10.67 13.95
N ALA A 328 -9.46 -10.91 12.71
CA ALA A 328 -9.01 -12.00 11.86
C ALA A 328 -7.64 -11.73 11.20
N PHE A 329 -7.21 -10.47 11.16
CA PHE A 329 -5.96 -10.01 10.54
C PHE A 329 -5.21 -9.05 11.48
N PRO A 330 -4.80 -9.50 12.68
CA PRO A 330 -4.25 -8.61 13.71
C PRO A 330 -2.97 -7.88 13.29
N HIS A 331 -2.27 -8.44 12.29
CA HIS A 331 -1.02 -7.89 11.75
C HIS A 331 -1.20 -7.00 10.53
N LEU A 332 -2.43 -6.77 10.03
CA LEU A 332 -2.65 -6.03 8.80
C LEU A 332 -3.43 -4.75 9.10
N ASP A 333 -2.80 -3.59 8.91
CA ASP A 333 -3.40 -2.29 9.19
C ASP A 333 -3.53 -1.44 7.91
N VAL A 334 -4.74 -1.39 7.37
CA VAL A 334 -5.12 -0.55 6.22
C VAL A 334 -6.11 0.55 6.64
N ARG A 335 -6.10 0.98 7.90
CA ARG A 335 -7.05 2.00 8.37
C ARG A 335 -6.79 3.37 7.73
N PRO A 336 -7.79 4.28 7.69
CA PRO A 336 -7.50 5.69 7.46
C PRO A 336 -6.60 6.24 8.57
N GLY A 337 -6.18 7.49 8.41
CA GLY A 337 -5.49 8.21 9.47
C GLY A 337 -6.27 8.24 10.78
N LEU A 338 -5.53 8.33 11.88
CA LEU A 338 -6.08 8.38 13.23
C LEU A 338 -6.14 9.82 13.74
N GLN A 339 -7.08 10.08 14.64
CA GLN A 339 -7.13 11.31 15.39
C GLN A 339 -6.02 11.36 16.45
N GLY A 340 -5.84 12.52 17.09
CA GLY A 340 -4.80 12.71 18.11
C GLY A 340 -4.96 11.82 19.36
N ASP A 341 -6.12 11.19 19.54
CA ASP A 341 -6.38 10.20 20.60
C ASP A 341 -6.17 8.74 20.15
N GLY A 342 -5.72 8.52 18.91
CA GLY A 342 -5.47 7.21 18.33
C GLY A 342 -6.72 6.50 17.79
N THR A 343 -7.87 7.18 17.73
CA THR A 343 -9.11 6.59 17.23
C THR A 343 -9.34 6.90 15.74
N VAL A 344 -10.07 6.02 15.06
CA VAL A 344 -10.63 6.33 13.73
C VAL A 344 -11.76 7.36 13.91
N PRO A 345 -11.88 8.39 13.06
CA PRO A 345 -12.98 9.35 13.13
C PRO A 345 -14.35 8.69 13.10
N SER A 346 -15.30 9.19 13.88
CA SER A 346 -16.67 8.64 13.93
C SER A 346 -17.46 8.81 12.63
N ASP A 347 -17.03 9.73 11.77
CA ASP A 347 -17.57 10.00 10.43
C ASP A 347 -16.78 9.31 9.31
N ALA A 348 -15.73 8.54 9.64
CA ALA A 348 -15.09 7.68 8.67
C ALA A 348 -16.07 6.61 8.20
N THR A 349 -16.08 6.40 6.89
CA THR A 349 -16.87 5.37 6.20
C THR A 349 -15.93 4.27 5.71
N LEU A 350 -16.50 3.15 5.28
CA LEU A 350 -15.73 2.04 4.71
C LEU A 350 -14.88 2.49 3.49
N ASP A 351 -15.32 3.50 2.76
CA ASP A 351 -14.56 4.09 1.64
C ASP A 351 -13.21 4.64 2.06
N ASN A 352 -13.07 5.06 3.33
CA ASN A 352 -11.83 5.63 3.86
C ASN A 352 -10.78 4.60 4.23
N PHE A 353 -11.19 3.36 4.48
CA PHE A 353 -10.26 2.27 4.72
C PHE A 353 -9.56 1.89 3.42
N GLY A 354 -8.37 1.35 3.54
CA GLY A 354 -7.61 0.79 2.45
C GLY A 354 -8.13 -0.57 2.02
N VAL A 355 -7.44 -1.21 1.08
CA VAL A 355 -7.80 -2.53 0.56
C VAL A 355 -6.79 -3.56 1.02
N LEU A 356 -7.28 -4.63 1.63
CA LEU A 356 -6.51 -5.84 1.89
C LEU A 356 -6.84 -6.86 0.81
N THR A 357 -5.85 -7.22 -0.01
CA THR A 357 -5.95 -8.27 -1.01
C THR A 357 -5.21 -9.52 -0.54
N ILE A 358 -5.82 -10.68 -0.64
CA ILE A 358 -5.21 -11.96 -0.26
C ILE A 358 -5.37 -12.95 -1.41
N SER A 359 -4.28 -13.63 -1.76
CA SER A 359 -4.25 -14.72 -2.73
C SER A 359 -3.83 -16.03 -2.05
N PRO A 360 -4.76 -16.75 -1.42
CA PRO A 360 -4.45 -18.03 -0.80
C PRO A 360 -4.20 -19.11 -1.87
N GLY A 361 -3.35 -20.08 -1.53
CA GLY A 361 -3.08 -21.24 -2.40
C GLY A 361 -4.33 -22.07 -2.69
N LEU A 362 -5.22 -22.23 -1.70
CA LEU A 362 -6.51 -22.92 -1.84
C LEU A 362 -7.61 -22.17 -1.05
N THR A 363 -8.73 -21.90 -1.70
CA THR A 363 -9.96 -21.41 -1.06
C THR A 363 -11.04 -22.48 -1.09
N ILE A 364 -11.72 -22.71 0.04
CA ILE A 364 -12.87 -23.63 0.12
C ILE A 364 -14.14 -22.84 0.38
N VAL A 365 -15.13 -22.98 -0.51
CA VAL A 365 -16.47 -22.40 -0.35
C VAL A 365 -17.43 -23.46 0.16
N PRO A 366 -17.89 -23.41 1.42
CA PRO A 366 -18.74 -24.45 1.99
C PRO A 366 -20.19 -24.39 1.50
N THR A 367 -20.94 -25.44 1.80
CA THR A 367 -22.36 -25.56 1.48
C THR A 367 -23.18 -24.41 2.08
N GLY A 368 -23.94 -23.70 1.25
CA GLY A 368 -24.85 -22.63 1.68
C GLY A 368 -24.21 -21.24 1.74
N GLU A 369 -22.92 -21.12 1.42
CA GLU A 369 -22.18 -19.86 1.42
C GLU A 369 -21.90 -19.39 0.00
N SER A 370 -21.82 -18.06 -0.19
CA SER A 370 -21.46 -17.44 -1.47
C SER A 370 -20.21 -16.57 -1.32
N LEU A 371 -19.27 -16.67 -2.27
CA LEU A 371 -18.06 -15.83 -2.30
C LEU A 371 -17.82 -15.27 -3.70
N SER A 372 -17.52 -13.97 -3.77
CA SER A 372 -17.17 -13.29 -5.02
C SER A 372 -15.66 -13.08 -5.08
N PHE A 373 -15.02 -13.61 -6.12
CA PHE A 373 -13.58 -13.50 -6.35
C PHE A 373 -13.23 -12.28 -7.21
N GLY A 374 -12.10 -11.64 -6.88
CA GLY A 374 -11.60 -10.46 -7.61
C GLY A 374 -12.54 -9.26 -7.53
N GLN A 375 -13.36 -9.22 -6.48
CA GLN A 375 -14.12 -8.05 -6.10
C GLN A 375 -13.73 -7.68 -4.68
N VAL A 376 -13.73 -6.38 -4.42
CA VAL A 376 -13.66 -5.88 -3.06
C VAL A 376 -14.99 -6.21 -2.39
N ILE A 377 -14.93 -7.09 -1.40
CA ILE A 377 -16.03 -7.45 -0.53
C ILE A 377 -16.01 -6.47 0.64
N ASP A 378 -17.15 -5.83 0.85
CA ASP A 378 -17.45 -5.20 2.12
C ASP A 378 -17.67 -6.33 3.12
N ALA A 379 -16.63 -6.70 3.86
CA ALA A 379 -16.77 -7.67 4.94
C ALA A 379 -17.88 -7.15 5.88
N SER A 380 -18.67 -8.05 6.47
CA SER A 380 -19.89 -7.69 7.22
C SER A 380 -19.66 -6.92 8.53
N GLY A 381 -18.47 -6.31 8.72
CA GLY A 381 -18.12 -5.34 9.74
C GLY A 381 -17.61 -4.00 9.13
N PRO A 382 -17.73 -2.88 9.86
CA PRO A 382 -17.56 -1.53 9.32
C PRO A 382 -16.13 -1.13 8.88
N ASP A 383 -15.14 -2.03 8.96
CA ASP A 383 -13.75 -1.62 9.11
C ASP A 383 -12.79 -2.13 8.02
N ILE A 384 -13.17 -2.99 7.08
CA ILE A 384 -12.21 -3.50 6.07
C ILE A 384 -12.80 -3.76 4.69
N LYS A 385 -12.09 -3.30 3.66
CA LYS A 385 -12.29 -3.71 2.27
C LYS A 385 -11.37 -4.89 1.98
N LEU A 386 -11.97 -6.06 1.77
CA LEU A 386 -11.26 -7.32 1.57
C LEU A 386 -11.43 -7.78 0.11
N GLU A 387 -10.34 -8.10 -0.55
CA GLU A 387 -10.35 -8.72 -1.88
C GLU A 387 -9.70 -10.10 -1.81
N VAL A 388 -10.42 -11.12 -2.29
CA VAL A 388 -9.91 -12.50 -2.32
C VAL A 388 -9.68 -12.94 -3.77
N LEU A 389 -8.44 -13.35 -4.05
CA LEU A 389 -7.96 -13.76 -5.38
C LEU A 389 -7.29 -15.14 -5.28
N PRO A 390 -8.06 -16.23 -5.21
CA PRO A 390 -7.50 -17.57 -5.00
C PRO A 390 -6.70 -18.04 -6.21
N PHE A 391 -5.66 -18.85 -5.95
CA PHE A 391 -5.03 -19.65 -7.01
C PHE A 391 -5.89 -20.86 -7.37
N ASP A 392 -6.32 -21.62 -6.36
CA ASP A 392 -7.26 -22.72 -6.50
C ASP A 392 -8.51 -22.47 -5.65
N ALA A 393 -9.69 -22.85 -6.17
CA ALA A 393 -10.95 -22.76 -5.44
C ALA A 393 -11.69 -24.10 -5.48
N ARG A 394 -12.16 -24.55 -4.33
CA ARG A 394 -13.03 -25.73 -4.17
C ARG A 394 -14.39 -25.32 -3.63
N VAL A 395 -15.42 -25.49 -4.43
CA VAL A 395 -16.81 -25.22 -4.01
C VAL A 395 -17.47 -26.53 -3.59
N LEU A 396 -17.91 -26.62 -2.32
CA LEU A 396 -18.64 -27.77 -1.81
C LEU A 396 -20.09 -27.76 -2.32
N ASP A 397 -20.75 -28.92 -2.31
CA ASP A 397 -22.12 -29.07 -2.79
C ASP A 397 -23.07 -28.07 -2.08
N GLY A 398 -23.73 -27.21 -2.85
CA GLY A 398 -24.59 -26.13 -2.34
C GLY A 398 -23.89 -24.81 -1.97
N GLY A 399 -22.58 -24.69 -2.13
CA GLY A 399 -21.87 -23.40 -2.12
C GLY A 399 -21.92 -22.70 -3.47
N GLU A 400 -21.67 -21.39 -3.49
CA GLU A 400 -21.65 -20.57 -4.70
C GLU A 400 -20.37 -19.74 -4.78
N ALA A 401 -19.69 -19.80 -5.93
CA ALA A 401 -18.57 -18.91 -6.22
C ALA A 401 -18.93 -18.04 -7.43
N ASP A 402 -18.81 -16.72 -7.28
CA ASP A 402 -18.93 -15.77 -8.38
C ASP A 402 -17.54 -15.29 -8.78
N ILE A 403 -17.13 -15.62 -9.99
CA ILE A 403 -15.88 -15.14 -10.57
C ILE A 403 -16.28 -13.92 -11.41
N GLY A 404 -15.96 -12.72 -10.93
CA GLY A 404 -16.39 -11.45 -11.54
C GLY A 404 -16.32 -11.50 -13.08
N GLY A 405 -17.48 -11.35 -13.74
CA GLY A 405 -17.61 -11.58 -15.18
C GLY A 405 -18.87 -12.35 -15.60
N GLY A 406 -19.72 -12.76 -14.66
CA GLY A 406 -20.99 -13.42 -14.95
C GLY A 406 -20.90 -14.94 -15.16
N LEU A 407 -19.83 -15.56 -14.66
CA LEU A 407 -19.71 -17.02 -14.63
C LEU A 407 -20.11 -17.53 -13.24
N THR A 408 -21.39 -17.81 -13.06
CA THR A 408 -21.91 -18.52 -11.88
C THR A 408 -21.72 -20.02 -12.09
N THR A 409 -20.86 -20.65 -11.30
CA THR A 409 -20.77 -22.12 -11.28
C THR A 409 -21.77 -22.67 -10.27
N ALA A 410 -22.91 -23.17 -10.75
CA ALA A 410 -23.86 -23.90 -9.90
C ALA A 410 -23.41 -25.36 -9.69
N ALA A 411 -23.76 -25.89 -8.51
CA ALA A 411 -23.45 -27.24 -8.04
C ALA A 411 -23.78 -28.34 -9.07
N SER A 412 -22.77 -28.78 -9.82
CA SER A 412 -22.70 -30.13 -10.40
C SER A 412 -21.31 -30.52 -10.94
N GLN A 413 -20.28 -29.71 -10.77
CA GLN A 413 -18.91 -30.08 -11.16
C GLN A 413 -17.98 -30.05 -9.95
N GLU A 414 -17.55 -31.23 -9.49
CA GLU A 414 -16.24 -31.36 -8.86
C GLU A 414 -15.21 -30.89 -9.90
N ILE A 415 -14.46 -29.84 -9.56
CA ILE A 415 -13.20 -29.47 -10.21
C ILE A 415 -12.07 -30.02 -9.35
#